data_AF-A0A971NT46-F1
#
_entry.id   AF-A0A971NT46-F1
#
_cell.length_a   1.000
_cell.length_b   1.000
_cell.length_c   1.000
_cell.angle_alpha   90.00
_cell.angle_beta   90.00
_cell.angle_gamma   90.00
#
_symmetry.space_group_name_H-M   'P 1'
#
loop_
_entity.id
_entity.type
_entity.pdbx_description
1 polymer ?
#
loop_
_entity_poly.entity_id
_entity_poly.type
_entity_poly.pdbx_seq_one_letter_code
_entity_poly.pdbx_strand_id
1 'polypeptide(L)' 'MKNRATLSDVAKLAGVTMMTVSRAINNKPGVSDEMRQRIIHI' A
#
# COMPACT_ATOMS: atom_id res chain seq x y z
N MET A 1 -11.58 -16.31 13.47
CA MET A 1 -10.96 -14.98 13.65
C MET A 1 -11.23 -14.16 12.40
N LYS A 2 -11.69 -12.90 12.53
CA LYS A 2 -12.06 -12.07 11.37
C LYS A 2 -10.78 -11.70 10.63
N ASN A 3 -10.56 -12.26 9.43
CA ASN A 3 -9.38 -12.00 8.60
C ASN A 3 -9.34 -10.51 8.24
N ARG A 4 -8.57 -9.73 9.01
CA ARG A 4 -8.27 -8.34 8.66
C ARG A 4 -7.20 -8.35 7.58
N ALA A 5 -7.44 -7.62 6.50
CA ALA A 5 -6.42 -7.37 5.51
C ALA A 5 -5.20 -6.72 6.18
N THR A 6 -4.02 -7.21 5.82
CA THR A 6 -2.75 -6.70 6.31
C THR A 6 -2.08 -5.82 5.25
N LEU A 7 -1.12 -5.00 5.67
CA LEU A 7 -0.23 -4.28 4.75
C LEU A 7 0.47 -5.22 3.75
N SER A 8 0.75 -6.47 4.17
CA SER A 8 1.35 -7.49 3.31
C SER A 8 0.42 -7.92 2.18
N ASP A 9 -0.88 -8.00 2.46
CA ASP A 9 -1.88 -8.39 1.46
C ASP A 9 -2.05 -7.28 0.42
N VAL A 10 -2.14 -6.02 0.87
CA VAL A 10 -2.17 -4.85 -0.02
C VAL A 10 -0.91 -4.77 -0.87
N ALA A 11 0.27 -5.01 -0.27
CA ALA A 11 1.54 -5.01 -0.98
C ALA A 11 1.58 -6.07 -2.10
N LYS A 12 1.10 -7.29 -1.82
CA LYS A 12 0.98 -8.37 -2.81
C LYS A 12 0.02 -7.99 -3.94
N LEU A 13 -1.14 -7.43 -3.63
CA LEU A 13 -2.14 -7.01 -4.63
C LEU A 13 -1.64 -5.86 -5.52
N ALA A 14 -0.94 -4.90 -4.93
CA ALA A 14 -0.36 -3.77 -5.65
C ALA A 14 0.90 -4.13 -6.45
N GLY A 15 1.55 -5.26 -6.14
CA GLY A 15 2.82 -5.66 -6.75
C GLY A 15 4.00 -4.81 -6.25
N VAL A 16 3.96 -4.40 -4.98
CA VAL A 16 4.98 -3.52 -4.37
C VAL A 16 5.43 -4.07 -3.01
N THR A 17 6.40 -3.41 -2.39
CA THR A 17 6.84 -3.77 -1.03
C THR A 17 5.92 -3.20 0.04
N MET A 18 5.89 -3.82 1.23
CA MET A 18 5.19 -3.26 2.40
C MET A 18 5.68 -1.85 2.74
N MET A 19 6.96 -1.55 2.52
CA MET A 19 7.50 -0.21 2.74
C MET A 19 6.87 0.80 1.78
N THR A 20 6.63 0.43 0.52
CA THR A 20 5.94 1.27 -0.46
C THR A 20 4.50 1.57 -0.01
N VAL A 21 3.78 0.54 0.45
CA VAL A 21 2.41 0.71 0.99
C VAL A 21 2.41 1.60 2.24
N SER A 22 3.36 1.39 3.15
CA SER A 22 3.53 2.22 4.34
C SER A 22 3.80 3.68 3.98
N ARG A 23 4.66 3.95 2.99
CA ARG A 23 4.91 5.31 2.49
C ARG A 23 3.68 5.91 1.81
N ALA A 24 2.90 5.10 1.08
CA ALA A 24 1.68 5.52 0.42
C ALA A 24 0.61 5.97 1.43
N ILE A 25 0.37 5.17 2.48
CA ILE A 25 -0.62 5.46 3.52
C ILE A 25 -0.20 6.63 4.41
N ASN A 26 1.10 6.71 4.76
CA ASN A 26 1.62 7.75 5.66
C ASN A 26 2.03 9.05 4.95
N ASN A 27 1.60 9.24 3.70
CA ASN A 27 1.95 10.40 2.88
C ASN A 27 3.47 10.73 2.81
N LYS A 28 4.32 9.70 2.81
CA LYS A 28 5.78 9.87 2.75
C LYS A 28 6.27 9.99 1.30
N PRO A 29 7.40 10.69 1.06
CA PRO A 29 8.01 10.77 -0.27
C PRO A 29 8.57 9.41 -0.72
N GLY A 30 8.80 9.28 -2.03
CA GLY A 30 9.35 8.07 -2.68
C GLY A 30 8.29 7.11 -3.24
N VAL A 31 7.04 7.57 -3.37
CA VAL A 31 5.95 6.87 -4.08
C VAL A 31 5.30 7.91 -5.00
N SER A 32 5.15 7.59 -6.28
CA SER A 32 4.45 8.49 -7.21
C SER A 32 2.99 8.66 -6.80
N ASP A 33 2.40 9.81 -7.14
CA ASP A 33 1.00 10.07 -6.78
C ASP A 33 0.06 9.04 -7.42
N GLU A 34 0.34 8.61 -8.65
CA GLU A 34 -0.39 7.53 -9.32
C GLU A 34 -0.35 6.22 -8.51
N MET A 35 0.83 5.79 -8.07
CA MET A 35 0.99 4.57 -7.27
C MET A 35 0.32 4.72 -5.89
N ARG A 36 0.39 5.91 -5.28
CA ARG A 36 -0.28 6.21 -4.03
C ARG A 36 -1.79 6.08 -4.18
N GLN A 37 -2.37 6.69 -5.22
CA GLN A 37 -3.80 6.58 -5.50
C GLN A 37 -4.20 5.13 -5.74
N ARG A 38 -3.42 4.38 -6.53
CA ARG A 38 -3.67 2.96 -6.74
C ARG A 38 -3.69 2.18 -5.42
N ILE A 39 -2.74 2.41 -4.52
CA ILE A 39 -2.66 1.71 -3.23
C ILE A 39 -3.82 2.08 -2.29
N ILE A 40 -4.28 3.33 -2.28
CA ILE A 40 -5.38 3.80 -1.41
C ILE A 40 -6.74 3.23 -1.83
N HIS A 41 -6.90 2.86 -3.11
CA HIS A 41 -8.15 2.31 -3.66
C HIS A 41 -8.19 0.78 -3.71
N ILE A 42 -7.20 0.09 -3.13
CA ILE A 42 -7.20 -1.37 -2.92
C ILE A 42 -7.90 -1.70 -1.60
#